data_AF-A0A3M0C6C4-F1
#
_entry.id   AF-A0A3M0C6C4-F1
#
_cell.length_a   1.000
_cell.length_b   1.000
_cell.length_c   1.000
_cell.angle_alpha   90.00
_cell.angle_beta   90.00
_cell.angle_gamma   90.00
#
_symmetry.space_group_name_H-M   'P 1'
#
loop_
_entity.id
_entity.type
_entity.pdbx_description
1 polymer ?
#
loop_
_entity_poly.entity_id
_entity_poly.type
_entity_poly.pdbx_seq_one_letter_code
_entity_poly.pdbx_strand_id
1 'polypeptide(L)'
;MIAYCARFVTVEEYPETLAALVEILIPSSEGPGAVESATSDYVEKMLVQPAIQPVRRRICRLLSDLNAAAVQGHGQDFHNLDLSHRDRLFADAVAEGGSGSQEHRTAAAYLVWLSVEGFLCHPRQGGNRGYAGWRYLGLRVPEVGAG
;
A
#
# COMPACT_ATOMS: atom_id res chain seq x y z
N MET A 1 -2.92 -38.55 2.06
CA MET A 1 -3.50 -37.21 2.23
C MET A 1 -2.56 -36.23 1.55
N ILE A 2 -2.85 -35.88 0.30
CA ILE A 2 -1.95 -35.16 -0.59
C ILE A 2 -1.84 -33.70 -0.13
N ALA A 3 -0.62 -33.27 0.18
CA ALA A 3 -0.27 -31.86 0.41
C ALA A 3 -0.52 -31.07 -0.87
N TYR A 4 -1.48 -30.15 -0.85
CA TYR A 4 -1.83 -29.36 -2.02
C TYR A 4 -0.87 -28.18 -2.17
N CYS A 5 -0.05 -28.27 -3.20
CA CYS A 5 0.83 -27.29 -3.79
C CYS A 5 0.28 -25.84 -3.83
N ALA A 6 1.14 -24.89 -3.44
CA ALA A 6 1.24 -23.51 -3.90
C ALA A 6 -0.05 -22.85 -4.43
N ARG A 7 -0.85 -22.30 -3.51
CA ARG A 7 -1.96 -21.41 -3.86
C ARG A 7 -1.38 -20.07 -4.34
N PHE A 8 -1.84 -19.59 -5.49
CA PHE A 8 -1.42 -18.33 -6.09
C PHE A 8 -1.65 -17.19 -5.09
N VAL A 9 -0.58 -16.53 -4.63
CA VAL A 9 -0.71 -15.38 -3.72
C VAL A 9 -1.21 -14.19 -4.54
N THR A 10 -2.48 -13.82 -4.38
CA THR A 10 -3.06 -12.63 -5.00
C THR A 10 -3.21 -11.53 -3.96
N VAL A 11 -3.17 -10.28 -4.40
CA VAL A 11 -3.32 -9.11 -3.52
C VAL A 11 -4.73 -9.06 -2.91
N GLU A 12 -5.70 -9.70 -3.57
CA GLU A 12 -7.07 -9.87 -3.07
C GLU A 12 -7.14 -10.59 -1.71
N GLU A 13 -6.07 -11.29 -1.28
CA GLU A 13 -6.02 -11.93 0.04
C GLU A 13 -5.72 -10.97 1.20
N TYR A 14 -5.23 -9.73 0.93
CA TYR A 14 -4.81 -8.79 1.99
C TYR A 14 -5.17 -7.30 1.71
N PRO A 15 -6.40 -6.95 1.28
CA PRO A 15 -6.73 -5.57 0.92
C PRO A 15 -6.59 -4.60 2.10
N GLU A 16 -6.97 -5.01 3.32
CA GLU A 16 -6.86 -4.15 4.51
C GLU A 16 -5.41 -3.93 4.93
N THR A 17 -4.55 -4.95 4.78
CA THR A 17 -3.11 -4.82 5.08
C THR A 17 -2.44 -3.92 4.05
N LEU A 18 -2.83 -4.03 2.77
CA LEU A 18 -2.36 -3.14 1.72
C LEU A 18 -2.78 -1.70 2.02
N ALA A 19 -4.05 -1.44 2.30
CA ALA A 19 -4.54 -0.11 2.62
C ALA A 19 -3.81 0.50 3.84
N ALA A 20 -3.65 -0.28 4.91
CA ALA A 20 -2.90 0.13 6.10
C ALA A 20 -1.43 0.43 5.82
N LEU A 21 -0.78 -0.32 4.92
CA LEU A 21 0.59 -0.04 4.49
C LEU A 21 0.67 1.21 3.60
N VAL A 22 -0.27 1.40 2.68
CA VAL A 22 -0.33 2.60 1.84
C VAL A 22 -0.57 3.86 2.69
N GLU A 23 -1.33 3.76 3.79
CA GLU A 23 -1.51 4.82 4.78
C GLU A 23 -0.19 5.21 5.48
N ILE A 24 0.71 4.25 5.74
CA ILE A 24 2.06 4.56 6.25
C ILE A 24 2.86 5.34 5.21
N LEU A 25 2.77 4.96 3.93
CA LEU A 25 3.53 5.58 2.85
C LEU A 25 3.03 6.99 2.50
N ILE A 26 1.72 7.22 2.60
CA ILE A 26 1.07 8.51 2.35
C ILE A 26 0.16 8.84 3.56
N PRO A 27 0.72 9.33 4.67
CA PRO A 27 -0.02 9.53 5.92
C PRO A 27 -0.88 10.78 5.89
N SER A 28 -2.07 10.69 6.51
CA SER A 28 -2.92 11.85 6.79
C SER A 28 -2.28 12.64 7.95
N SER A 29 -1.54 13.70 7.63
CA SER A 29 -0.86 14.57 8.59
C SER A 29 -1.38 16.02 8.45
N GLU A 30 -0.53 16.99 8.12
CA GLU A 30 -0.92 18.38 7.83
C GLU A 30 -1.71 18.54 6.52
N GLY A 31 -1.97 17.43 5.81
CA GLY A 31 -2.68 17.38 4.53
C GLY A 31 -3.33 16.02 4.28
N PRO A 32 -3.99 15.85 3.11
CA PRO A 32 -4.65 14.59 2.77
C PRO A 32 -3.63 13.45 2.63
N GLY A 33 -3.96 12.31 3.21
CA GLY A 33 -3.24 11.06 3.07
C GLY A 33 -3.91 10.10 2.10
N ALA A 34 -3.49 8.84 2.13
CA ALA A 34 -3.99 7.77 1.28
C ALA A 34 -5.50 7.58 1.35
N VAL A 35 -6.08 7.79 2.53
CA VAL A 35 -7.53 7.64 2.79
C VAL A 35 -8.31 8.74 2.07
N GLU A 36 -7.90 10.00 2.21
CA GLU A 36 -8.55 11.13 1.57
C GLU A 36 -8.39 11.10 0.05
N SER A 37 -7.24 10.64 -0.44
CA SER A 37 -6.94 10.58 -1.88
C SER A 37 -7.37 9.29 -2.57
N ALA A 38 -7.90 8.29 -1.85
CA ALA A 38 -8.16 6.95 -2.39
C ALA A 38 -6.91 6.32 -3.06
N THR A 39 -5.73 6.56 -2.50
CA THR A 39 -4.47 6.03 -3.07
C THR A 39 -4.43 4.51 -3.01
N SER A 40 -4.99 3.89 -1.96
CA SER A 40 -5.08 2.42 -1.85
C SER A 40 -5.79 1.79 -3.05
N ASP A 41 -6.91 2.38 -3.46
CA ASP A 41 -7.75 1.90 -4.56
C ASP A 41 -6.99 1.92 -5.89
N TYR A 42 -6.17 2.97 -6.09
CA TYR A 42 -5.24 3.03 -7.23
C TYR A 42 -4.21 1.91 -7.20
N VAL A 43 -3.58 1.69 -6.04
CA VAL A 43 -2.55 0.66 -5.86
C VAL A 43 -3.14 -0.73 -6.13
N GLU A 44 -4.33 -1.03 -5.59
CA GLU A 44 -5.07 -2.27 -5.86
C GLU A 44 -5.32 -2.47 -7.36
N LYS A 45 -5.83 -1.43 -8.04
CA LYS A 45 -6.05 -1.45 -9.49
C LYS A 45 -4.76 -1.67 -10.28
N MET A 46 -3.63 -1.14 -9.82
CA MET A 46 -2.35 -1.32 -10.51
C MET A 46 -1.79 -2.73 -10.30
N LEU A 47 -2.04 -3.36 -9.16
CA LEU A 47 -1.53 -4.69 -8.84
C LEU A 47 -2.09 -5.80 -9.73
N VAL A 48 -3.22 -5.57 -10.40
CA VAL A 48 -3.77 -6.50 -11.41
C VAL A 48 -3.21 -6.27 -12.82
N GLN A 49 -2.49 -5.18 -13.06
CA GLN A 49 -1.96 -4.85 -14.39
C GLN A 49 -0.80 -5.77 -14.80
N PRO A 50 -0.68 -6.17 -16.09
CA PRO A 50 0.42 -7.01 -16.58
C PRO A 50 1.81 -6.45 -16.26
N ALA A 51 1.98 -5.13 -16.26
CA ALA A 51 3.24 -4.47 -15.96
C ALA A 51 3.72 -4.70 -14.51
N ILE A 52 2.80 -4.97 -13.57
CA ILE A 52 3.10 -5.16 -12.15
C ILE A 52 3.26 -6.65 -11.80
N GLN A 53 2.86 -7.56 -12.70
CA GLN A 53 2.98 -9.01 -12.50
C GLN A 53 4.36 -9.49 -12.01
N PRO A 54 5.50 -8.96 -12.53
CA PRO A 54 6.82 -9.44 -12.10
C PRO A 54 7.12 -9.20 -10.61
N VAL A 55 6.56 -8.13 -10.01
CA VAL A 55 6.79 -7.78 -8.60
C VAL A 55 5.65 -8.23 -7.68
N ARG A 56 4.45 -8.49 -8.21
CA ARG A 56 3.24 -8.79 -7.44
C ARG A 56 3.45 -9.83 -6.34
N ARG A 57 4.15 -10.93 -6.64
CA ARG A 57 4.45 -11.98 -5.64
C ARG A 57 5.22 -11.45 -4.43
N ARG A 58 6.17 -10.55 -4.65
CA ARG A 58 6.98 -9.93 -3.59
C ARG A 58 6.13 -9.01 -2.72
N ILE A 59 5.20 -8.28 -3.34
CA ILE A 59 4.24 -7.43 -2.63
C ILE A 59 3.33 -8.28 -1.76
N CYS A 60 2.70 -9.34 -2.31
CA CYS A 60 1.86 -10.19 -1.49
C CYS A 60 2.63 -10.88 -0.35
N ARG A 61 3.90 -11.24 -0.58
CA ARG A 61 4.76 -11.80 0.46
C ARG A 61 4.99 -10.80 1.60
N LEU A 62 5.33 -9.55 1.26
CA LEU A 62 5.48 -8.48 2.25
C LEU A 62 4.19 -8.28 3.06
N LEU A 63 3.02 -8.19 2.41
CA LEU A 63 1.74 -8.02 3.09
C LEU A 63 1.43 -9.19 4.05
N SER A 64 1.63 -10.42 3.58
CA SER A 64 1.42 -11.62 4.39
C SER A 64 2.35 -11.67 5.60
N ASP A 65 3.65 -11.37 5.40
CA ASP A 65 4.64 -11.41 6.46
C ASP A 65 4.43 -10.27 7.49
N LEU A 66 3.95 -9.09 7.06
CA LEU A 66 3.55 -8.01 7.97
C LEU A 66 2.33 -8.40 8.83
N ASN A 67 1.30 -9.00 8.24
CA ASN A 67 0.14 -9.46 9.01
C ASN A 67 0.53 -10.57 9.99
N ALA A 68 1.38 -11.51 9.57
CA ALA A 68 1.89 -12.56 10.46
C ALA A 68 2.70 -11.98 11.62
N ALA A 69 3.58 -11.00 11.36
CA ALA A 69 4.35 -10.33 12.41
C ALA A 69 3.46 -9.56 13.40
N ALA A 70 2.41 -8.89 12.91
CA ALA A 70 1.42 -8.22 13.74
C ALA A 70 0.69 -9.21 14.67
N VAL A 71 0.17 -10.32 14.10
CA VAL A 71 -0.53 -11.34 14.88
C VAL A 71 0.41 -11.99 15.91
N GLN A 72 1.65 -12.28 15.53
CA GLN A 72 2.63 -12.90 16.44
C GLN A 72 3.07 -11.96 17.57
N GLY A 73 3.31 -10.68 17.26
CA GLY A 73 3.85 -9.71 18.22
C GLY A 73 2.80 -9.02 19.09
N HIS A 74 1.59 -8.83 18.55
CA HIS A 74 0.55 -7.99 19.13
C HIS A 74 -0.81 -8.68 19.28
N GLY A 75 -0.98 -9.89 18.71
CA GLY A 75 -2.25 -10.61 18.77
C GLY A 75 -3.38 -9.99 17.94
N GLN A 76 -3.05 -9.08 17.02
CA GLN A 76 -4.01 -8.38 16.15
C GLN A 76 -3.52 -8.38 14.71
N ASP A 77 -4.44 -8.33 13.75
CA ASP A 77 -4.09 -8.08 12.35
C ASP A 77 -3.38 -6.73 12.18
N PHE A 78 -2.52 -6.62 11.18
CA PHE A 78 -1.70 -5.43 10.94
C PHE A 78 -2.53 -4.15 10.79
N HIS A 79 -3.65 -4.23 10.08
CA HIS A 79 -4.57 -3.10 9.88
C HIS A 79 -5.31 -2.67 11.16
N ASN A 80 -5.26 -3.44 12.24
CA ASN A 80 -5.86 -3.10 13.53
C ASN A 80 -4.86 -2.49 14.51
N LEU A 81 -3.57 -2.51 14.21
CA LEU A 81 -2.55 -1.84 15.00
C LEU A 81 -2.64 -0.32 14.84
N ASP A 82 -2.10 0.45 15.80
CA ASP A 82 -1.89 1.88 15.60
C ASP A 82 -0.77 2.17 14.59
N LEU A 83 -0.73 3.40 14.09
CA LEU A 83 0.22 3.82 13.05
C LEU A 83 1.68 3.60 13.47
N SER A 84 2.02 3.84 14.74
CA SER A 84 3.39 3.69 15.24
C SER A 84 3.85 2.23 15.33
N HIS A 85 2.95 1.29 15.59
CA HIS A 85 3.25 -0.14 15.52
C HIS A 85 3.37 -0.63 14.08
N ARG A 86 2.46 -0.20 13.20
CA ARG A 86 2.52 -0.52 11.77
C ARG A 86 3.82 -0.03 11.12
N ASP A 87 4.20 1.22 11.38
CA ASP A 87 5.40 1.85 10.84
C ASP A 87 6.67 1.10 11.28
N ARG A 88 6.76 0.72 12.57
CA ARG A 88 7.89 -0.08 13.07
C ARG A 88 7.99 -1.46 12.42
N LEU A 89 6.87 -2.19 12.33
CA LEU A 89 6.87 -3.50 11.67
C LEU A 89 7.26 -3.40 10.19
N PHE A 90 6.80 -2.35 9.50
CA PHE A 90 7.19 -2.09 8.12
C PHE A 90 8.69 -1.76 8.00
N ALA A 91 9.21 -0.86 8.85
CA ALA A 91 10.62 -0.51 8.90
C ALA A 91 11.51 -1.73 9.13
N ASP A 92 11.16 -2.60 10.08
CA ASP A 92 11.90 -3.83 10.38
C ASP A 92 11.87 -4.83 9.21
N ALA A 93 10.73 -4.91 8.50
CA ALA A 93 10.56 -5.79 7.34
C ALA A 93 11.42 -5.38 6.13
N VAL A 94 11.82 -4.09 6.04
CA VAL A 94 12.60 -3.54 4.93
C VAL A 94 14.02 -3.10 5.32
N ALA A 95 14.39 -3.21 6.59
CA ALA A 95 15.70 -2.79 7.09
C ALA A 95 16.86 -3.45 6.34
N GLU A 96 17.91 -2.68 6.07
CA GLU A 96 19.17 -3.19 5.51
C GLU A 96 20.04 -3.83 6.61
N GLY A 97 20.74 -4.91 6.28
CA GLY A 97 21.67 -5.58 7.21
C GLY A 97 21.01 -6.26 8.43
N GLY A 98 19.67 -6.31 8.49
CA GLY A 98 18.88 -6.92 9.57
C GLY A 98 17.91 -8.01 9.09
N SER A 99 16.73 -8.10 9.70
CA SER A 99 15.65 -9.05 9.33
C SER A 99 15.01 -8.77 7.96
N GLY A 100 15.27 -7.61 7.37
CA GLY A 100 14.66 -7.19 6.10
C GLY A 100 15.21 -7.93 4.88
N SER A 101 14.32 -8.54 4.10
CA SER A 101 14.69 -9.27 2.89
C SER A 101 14.85 -8.34 1.67
N GLN A 102 15.73 -8.70 0.73
CA GLN A 102 15.85 -7.96 -0.54
C GLN A 102 14.52 -7.96 -1.33
N GLU A 103 13.70 -9.01 -1.16
CA GLU A 103 12.38 -9.08 -1.77
C GLU A 103 11.42 -8.06 -1.16
N HIS A 104 11.42 -7.88 0.16
CA HIS A 104 10.62 -6.87 0.85
C HIS A 104 11.04 -5.46 0.46
N ARG A 105 12.35 -5.17 0.38
CA ARG A 105 12.83 -3.87 -0.11
C ARG A 105 12.37 -3.60 -1.55
N THR A 106 12.42 -4.61 -2.42
CA THR A 106 11.92 -4.49 -3.79
C THR A 106 10.40 -4.20 -3.80
N ALA A 107 9.63 -4.94 -3.00
CA ALA A 107 8.19 -4.72 -2.88
C ALA A 107 7.85 -3.32 -2.35
N ALA A 108 8.54 -2.88 -1.30
CA ALA A 108 8.39 -1.56 -0.70
C ALA A 108 8.69 -0.43 -1.70
N ALA A 109 9.77 -0.55 -2.48
CA ALA A 109 10.09 0.44 -3.52
C ALA A 109 8.96 0.58 -4.57
N TYR A 110 8.37 -0.54 -4.99
CA TYR A 110 7.21 -0.50 -5.90
C TYR A 110 5.96 0.08 -5.24
N LEU A 111 5.68 -0.25 -3.98
CA LEU A 111 4.56 0.31 -3.24
C LEU A 111 4.70 1.81 -3.03
N VAL A 112 5.92 2.30 -2.74
CA VAL A 112 6.21 3.75 -2.67
C VAL A 112 5.91 4.41 -4.02
N TRP A 113 6.43 3.85 -5.11
CA TRP A 113 6.19 4.39 -6.45
C TRP A 113 4.70 4.45 -6.80
N LEU A 114 3.98 3.34 -6.62
CA LEU A 114 2.55 3.25 -6.90
C LEU A 114 1.71 4.17 -5.99
N SER A 115 2.13 4.36 -4.73
CA SER A 115 1.43 5.22 -3.78
C SER A 115 1.60 6.70 -4.14
N VAL A 116 2.81 7.11 -4.52
CA VAL A 116 3.08 8.48 -4.99
C VAL A 116 2.34 8.74 -6.30
N GLU A 117 2.37 7.79 -7.24
CA GLU A 117 1.61 7.88 -8.48
C GLU A 117 0.11 7.96 -8.21
N GLY A 118 -0.42 7.11 -7.33
CA GLY A 118 -1.83 7.13 -6.93
C GLY A 118 -2.22 8.46 -6.30
N PHE A 119 -1.38 9.03 -5.44
CA PHE A 119 -1.63 10.32 -4.80
C PHE A 119 -1.61 11.50 -5.79
N LEU A 120 -0.83 11.41 -6.87
CA LEU A 120 -0.60 12.52 -7.81
C LEU A 120 -1.19 12.31 -9.21
N CYS A 121 -1.81 11.17 -9.49
CA CYS A 121 -2.41 10.89 -10.79
C CYS A 121 -3.65 11.75 -11.07
N HIS A 122 -4.16 11.73 -12.29
CA HIS A 122 -5.48 12.34 -12.57
C HIS A 122 -6.58 11.51 -11.89
N PRO A 123 -7.62 12.11 -11.25
CA PRO A 123 -8.60 11.36 -10.46
C PRO A 123 -9.34 10.24 -11.21
N ARG A 124 -9.52 10.42 -12.53
CA ARG A 124 -10.11 9.40 -13.43
C ARG A 124 -9.33 8.07 -13.45
N GLN A 125 -8.09 8.06 -12.99
CA GLN A 125 -7.28 6.84 -12.93
C GLN A 125 -7.57 5.99 -11.68
N GLY A 126 -8.32 6.52 -10.71
CA GLY A 126 -8.74 5.79 -9.50
C GLY A 126 -8.01 6.20 -8.22
N GLY A 127 -6.96 7.03 -8.31
CA GLY A 127 -6.32 7.69 -7.16
C GLY A 127 -6.59 9.18 -7.14
N ASN A 128 -5.86 9.93 -6.30
CA ASN A 128 -5.94 11.39 -6.16
C ASN A 128 -7.39 11.92 -6.13
N ARG A 129 -8.27 11.24 -5.39
CA ARG A 129 -9.70 11.54 -5.31
C ARG A 129 -9.92 13.00 -5.00
N GLY A 130 -10.81 13.62 -5.77
CA GLY A 130 -11.10 15.05 -5.64
C GLY A 130 -9.88 15.94 -5.86
N TYR A 131 -8.83 15.48 -6.55
CA TYR A 131 -7.58 16.23 -6.72
C TYR A 131 -6.85 16.53 -5.40
N ALA A 132 -6.99 15.68 -4.37
CA ALA A 132 -6.41 15.87 -3.04
C ALA A 132 -4.91 16.24 -3.06
N GLY A 133 -4.08 15.45 -3.73
CA GLY A 133 -2.64 15.69 -3.84
C GLY A 133 -2.31 16.95 -4.65
N TRP A 134 -3.06 17.25 -5.71
CA TRP A 134 -2.87 18.46 -6.51
C TRP A 134 -3.22 19.73 -5.71
N ARG A 135 -4.32 19.71 -4.97
CA ARG A 135 -4.71 20.81 -4.07
C ARG A 135 -3.69 21.02 -2.97
N TYR A 136 -3.19 19.93 -2.38
CA TYR A 136 -2.14 19.99 -1.36
C TYR A 136 -0.86 20.67 -1.91
N LEU A 137 -0.50 20.40 -3.16
CA LEU A 137 0.63 21.05 -3.85
C LEU A 137 0.32 22.48 -4.36
N GLY A 138 -0.90 23.00 -4.17
CA GLY A 138 -1.31 24.32 -4.66
C GLY A 138 -1.50 24.39 -6.18
N LEU A 139 -1.68 23.25 -6.86
CA LEU A 139 -1.96 23.22 -8.29
C LEU A 139 -3.41 23.63 -8.57
N ARG A 140 -3.64 24.27 -9.73
CA ARG A 140 -5.01 24.54 -10.20
C ARG A 140 -5.67 23.22 -10.58
N VAL A 141 -6.90 23.03 -10.09
CA VAL A 141 -7.72 21.87 -10.41
C VAL A 141 -8.94 22.33 -11.21
N PRO A 142 -9.49 21.50 -12.10
CA PRO A 142 -10.75 21.81 -12.76
C PRO A 142 -11.84 22.12 -11.74
N GLU A 143 -12.64 23.16 -11.99
CA GLU A 143 -13.87 23.36 -11.23
C GLU A 143 -14.80 22.18 -11.52
N VAL A 144 -15.17 21.45 -10.48
CA VAL A 144 -16.17 20.39 -10.60
C VAL A 144 -17.50 21.11 -10.80
N GLY A 145 -17.93 21.25 -12.05
CA GLY A 145 -19.28 21.72 -12.35
C GLY A 145 -20.28 20.82 -11.64
N ALA A 146 -21.13 21.40 -10.79
CA ALA A 146 -22.30 20.72 -10.27
C ALA A 146 -23.17 20.31 -11.47
N GLY A 147 -23.17 19.02 -11.78
CA GLY A 147 -23.95 18.41 -12.86
C GLY A 147 -24.46 17.07 -12.40
#